data_AF-A0A645FZT2-F1
#
_entry.id   AF-A0A645FZT2-F1
#
_cell.length_a   1.000
_cell.length_b   1.000
_cell.length_c   1.000
_cell.angle_alpha   90.00
_cell.angle_beta   90.00
_cell.angle_gamma   90.00
#
_symmetry.space_group_name_H-M   'P 1'
#
loop_
_entity.id
_entity.type
_entity.pdbx_description
1 polymer ?
#
loop_
_entity_poly.entity_id
_entity_poly.type
_entity_poly.pdbx_seq_one_letter_code
_entity_poly.pdbx_strand_id
1 'polypeptide(L)'
;MSTFFLLFGNTPELSRLEFTSLHPEWPLFFCEKNLFGFSGPELDEKAAKIFANELLQELGGTIKILWQRESFDLKVKSQTVLESLVEILSQQEKKIHFTFQQLGKQQLEISQEAIKEELTKKDRPARYFSAEPQEVAFLAHHQNAREIFVFQDTEHQNSVLCETFAVQDLDNWTKKDRQKPYANRRKGMLPPKVALMMTNIAFGSYCQANPGKKDVHLYDPFCGTGTVLIEAALRGLKVFGSDLDQ
;
A
#
# COMPACT_ATOMS: atom_id res chain seq x y z
N MET A 1 -13.27 -10.28 11.27
CA MET A 1 -12.04 -9.50 11.00
C MET A 1 -11.69 -9.60 9.53
N SER A 2 -11.15 -8.54 8.92
CA SER A 2 -10.74 -8.53 7.52
C SER A 2 -9.21 -8.55 7.39
N THR A 3 -8.67 -9.32 6.44
CA THR A 3 -7.22 -9.38 6.21
C THR A 3 -6.80 -8.40 5.12
N PHE A 4 -5.79 -7.59 5.42
CA PHE A 4 -5.17 -6.66 4.49
C PHE A 4 -3.70 -7.00 4.32
N PHE A 5 -3.14 -6.63 3.17
CA PHE A 5 -1.72 -6.79 2.88
C PHE A 5 -1.11 -5.45 2.48
N LEU A 6 0.09 -5.18 2.98
CA LEU A 6 0.90 -4.01 2.69
C LEU A 6 2.02 -4.42 1.75
N LEU A 7 2.06 -3.82 0.57
CA LEU A 7 3.21 -3.93 -0.31
C LEU A 7 4.16 -2.76 -0.02
N PHE A 8 5.26 -3.05 0.68
CA PHE A 8 6.28 -2.06 1.01
C PHE A 8 7.21 -1.76 -0.18
N GLY A 9 7.81 -0.56 -0.12
CA GLY A 9 8.82 -0.14 -1.07
C GLY A 9 10.20 -0.73 -0.82
N ASN A 10 11.23 -0.02 -1.29
CA ASN A 10 12.62 -0.53 -1.31
C ASN A 10 13.29 -0.59 0.07
N THR A 11 12.64 -0.10 1.12
CA THR A 11 13.13 -0.11 2.50
C THR A 11 12.14 -0.82 3.43
N PRO A 12 11.83 -2.12 3.20
CA PRO A 12 10.73 -2.81 3.85
C PRO A 12 10.86 -2.87 5.38
N GLU A 13 12.09 -2.97 5.91
CA GLU A 13 12.29 -2.96 7.37
C GLU A 13 11.92 -1.62 8.00
N LEU A 14 12.19 -0.51 7.31
CA LEU A 14 11.81 0.82 7.78
C LEU A 14 10.30 1.03 7.66
N SER A 15 9.69 0.57 6.55
CA SER A 15 8.24 0.58 6.36
C SER A 15 7.51 -0.25 7.43
N ARG A 16 8.07 -1.41 7.79
CA ARG A 16 7.54 -2.27 8.85
C ARG A 16 7.59 -1.56 10.19
N LEU A 17 8.72 -0.93 10.53
CA LEU A 17 8.87 -0.17 11.77
C LEU A 17 7.92 1.03 11.83
N GLU A 18 7.72 1.75 10.72
CA GLU A 18 6.70 2.81 10.60
C GLU A 18 5.32 2.27 10.97
N PHE A 19 4.89 1.19 10.30
CA PHE A 19 3.56 0.65 10.50
C PHE A 19 3.34 0.18 11.94
N THR A 20 4.26 -0.60 12.50
CA THR A 20 4.10 -1.12 13.88
C THR A 20 4.25 -0.04 14.95
N SER A 21 4.87 1.10 14.63
CA SER A 21 4.91 2.26 15.52
C SER A 21 3.55 2.96 15.57
N LEU A 22 2.87 3.10 14.43
CA LEU A 22 1.57 3.76 14.34
C LEU A 22 0.39 2.87 14.75
N HIS A 23 0.44 1.59 14.39
CA HIS A 23 -0.66 0.63 14.54
C HIS A 23 -0.20 -0.62 15.32
N PRO A 24 0.21 -0.49 16.59
CA PRO A 24 0.64 -1.63 17.40
C PRO A 24 -0.47 -2.67 17.63
N GLU A 25 -1.73 -2.29 17.45
CA GLU A 25 -2.91 -3.17 17.52
C GLU A 25 -3.02 -4.16 16.34
N TRP A 26 -2.32 -3.91 15.23
CA TRP A 26 -2.35 -4.74 14.03
C TRP A 26 -0.97 -5.37 13.80
N PRO A 27 -0.63 -6.48 14.49
CA PRO A 27 0.63 -7.15 14.28
C PRO A 27 0.76 -7.62 12.83
N LEU A 28 1.92 -7.35 12.24
CA LEU A 28 2.25 -7.78 10.88
C LEU A 28 2.78 -9.21 10.88
N PHE A 29 2.30 -10.01 9.93
CA PHE A 29 2.89 -11.30 9.56
C PHE A 29 3.54 -11.19 8.17
N PHE A 30 4.62 -11.93 7.97
CA PHE A 30 5.36 -11.92 6.71
C PHE A 30 4.68 -12.83 5.69
N CYS A 31 4.59 -12.40 4.43
CA CYS A 31 4.09 -13.26 3.35
C CYS A 31 5.20 -13.58 2.34
N GLU A 32 5.69 -12.57 1.61
CA GLU A 32 6.70 -12.76 0.56
C GLU A 32 7.41 -11.44 0.23
N LYS A 33 8.74 -11.44 0.16
CA LYS A 33 9.59 -10.25 -0.11
C LYS A 33 9.19 -9.00 0.70
N ASN A 34 8.45 -8.08 0.09
CA ASN A 34 8.03 -6.81 0.66
C ASN A 34 6.54 -6.80 1.03
N LEU A 35 5.88 -7.96 0.99
CA LEU A 35 4.47 -8.14 1.28
C LEU A 35 4.30 -8.65 2.71
N PHE A 36 3.54 -7.89 3.49
CA PHE A 36 3.20 -8.22 4.88
C PHE A 36 1.69 -8.14 5.06
N GLY A 37 1.10 -9.07 5.82
CA GLY A 37 -0.31 -9.07 6.13
C GLY A 37 -0.60 -8.59 7.55
N PHE A 38 -1.82 -8.10 7.78
CA PHE A 38 -2.38 -7.89 9.12
C PHE A 38 -3.88 -8.18 9.15
N SER A 39 -4.38 -8.53 10.34
CA SER A 39 -5.82 -8.66 10.60
C SER A 39 -6.36 -7.32 11.10
N GLY A 40 -7.14 -6.65 10.26
CA GLY A 40 -7.77 -5.37 10.54
C GLY A 40 -9.22 -5.49 11.00
N PRO A 41 -9.92 -4.34 11.11
CA PRO A 41 -11.35 -4.32 11.44
C PRO A 41 -12.18 -5.11 10.42
N GLU A 42 -13.33 -5.61 10.85
CA GLU A 42 -14.28 -6.26 9.94
C GLU A 42 -15.05 -5.21 9.16
N LEU A 43 -14.88 -5.21 7.84
CA LEU A 43 -15.40 -4.18 6.95
C LEU A 43 -16.08 -4.81 5.73
N ASP A 44 -17.14 -4.16 5.25
CA ASP A 44 -17.65 -4.41 3.90
C ASP A 44 -16.69 -3.84 2.84
N GLU A 45 -16.93 -4.16 1.57
CA GLU A 45 -16.05 -3.76 0.46
C GLU A 45 -15.87 -2.25 0.33
N LYS A 46 -16.93 -1.47 0.55
CA LYS A 46 -16.88 -0.01 0.43
C LYS A 46 -16.06 0.58 1.58
N ALA A 47 -16.32 0.14 2.81
CA ALA A 47 -15.61 0.58 4.00
C ALA A 47 -14.14 0.13 3.98
N ALA A 48 -13.84 -1.09 3.52
CA ALA A 48 -12.48 -1.58 3.35
C ALA A 48 -11.68 -0.72 2.36
N LYS A 49 -12.31 -0.25 1.28
CA LYS A 49 -11.65 0.63 0.31
C LYS A 49 -11.36 2.02 0.88
N ILE A 50 -12.28 2.59 1.64
CA ILE A 50 -12.07 3.87 2.35
C ILE A 50 -10.93 3.71 3.36
N PHE A 51 -11.02 2.69 4.22
CA PHE A 51 -10.02 2.36 5.22
C PHE A 51 -8.62 2.20 4.62
N ALA A 52 -8.48 1.44 3.54
CA ALA A 52 -7.19 1.25 2.87
C ALA A 52 -6.62 2.56 2.31
N ASN A 53 -7.45 3.45 1.77
CA ASN A 53 -6.98 4.74 1.26
C ASN A 53 -6.55 5.69 2.38
N GLU A 54 -7.31 5.75 3.48
CA GLU A 54 -6.95 6.55 4.66
C GLU A 54 -5.65 6.04 5.28
N LEU A 55 -5.55 4.73 5.52
CA LEU A 55 -4.34 4.09 6.04
C LEU A 55 -3.13 4.34 5.15
N LEU A 56 -3.27 4.24 3.82
CA LEU A 56 -2.18 4.50 2.90
C LEU A 56 -1.70 5.96 2.94
N GLN A 57 -2.61 6.93 3.14
CA GLN A 57 -2.23 8.35 3.23
C GLN A 57 -1.38 8.66 4.47
N GLU A 58 -1.50 7.85 5.52
CA GLU A 58 -0.68 8.00 6.73
C GLU A 58 0.74 7.46 6.58
N LEU A 59 0.98 6.52 5.65
CA LEU A 59 2.21 5.74 5.55
C LEU A 59 3.13 6.27 4.43
N GLY A 60 4.41 6.46 4.74
CA GLY A 60 5.44 6.83 3.77
C GLY A 60 6.06 5.64 3.04
N GLY A 61 6.16 4.49 3.71
CA GLY A 61 6.87 3.30 3.26
C GLY A 61 6.05 2.29 2.44
N THR A 62 4.74 2.50 2.34
CA THR A 62 3.79 1.59 1.67
C THR A 62 3.48 2.08 0.26
N ILE A 63 3.54 1.17 -0.72
CA ILE A 63 3.21 1.46 -2.13
C ILE A 63 1.75 1.12 -2.42
N LYS A 64 1.28 -0.03 -1.92
CA LYS A 64 -0.08 -0.51 -2.13
C LYS A 64 -0.64 -1.15 -0.87
N ILE A 65 -1.95 -1.06 -0.70
CA ILE A 65 -2.70 -1.86 0.26
C ILE A 65 -3.66 -2.75 -0.51
N LEU A 66 -3.58 -4.04 -0.25
CA LEU A 66 -4.43 -5.07 -0.84
C LEU A 66 -5.40 -5.59 0.20
N TRP A 67 -6.59 -5.99 -0.26
CA TRP A 67 -7.59 -6.62 0.59
C TRP A 67 -7.78 -8.08 0.17
N GLN A 68 -7.78 -8.98 1.15
CA GLN A 68 -8.05 -10.39 0.90
C GLN A 68 -9.48 -10.56 0.41
N ARG A 69 -9.64 -11.19 -0.75
CA ARG A 69 -10.94 -11.59 -1.29
C ARG A 69 -11.25 -13.03 -0.92
N GLU A 70 -10.28 -13.91 -1.10
CA GLU A 70 -10.43 -15.33 -0.82
C GLU A 70 -9.08 -15.96 -0.44
N SER A 71 -9.14 -17.06 0.29
CA SER A 71 -7.99 -17.88 0.65
C SER A 71 -8.30 -19.34 0.36
N PHE A 72 -7.32 -20.06 -0.15
CA PHE A 72 -7.42 -21.46 -0.54
C PHE A 72 -6.27 -22.26 0.08
N ASP A 73 -6.42 -23.58 0.17
CA ASP A 73 -5.29 -24.46 0.48
C ASP A 73 -4.12 -24.24 -0.51
N LEU A 74 -2.88 -24.41 -0.05
CA LEU A 74 -1.68 -24.26 -0.89
C LEU A 74 -1.72 -25.14 -2.16
N LYS A 75 -2.40 -26.29 -2.10
CA LYS A 75 -2.53 -27.26 -3.20
C LYS A 75 -3.76 -27.01 -4.09
N VAL A 76 -4.39 -25.84 -3.96
CA VAL A 76 -5.53 -25.46 -4.80
C VAL A 76 -5.17 -25.57 -6.28
N LYS A 77 -6.12 -26.05 -7.09
CA LYS A 77 -5.95 -26.11 -8.54
C LYS A 77 -6.06 -24.71 -9.12
N SER A 78 -5.22 -24.40 -10.12
CA SER A 78 -5.26 -23.11 -10.85
C SER A 78 -6.68 -22.76 -11.33
N GLN A 79 -7.44 -23.76 -11.77
CA GLN A 79 -8.82 -23.60 -12.24
C GLN A 79 -9.76 -23.03 -11.17
N THR A 80 -9.65 -23.47 -9.91
CA THR A 80 -10.50 -22.98 -8.82
C THR A 80 -10.21 -21.51 -8.52
N VAL A 81 -8.93 -21.13 -8.50
CA VAL A 81 -8.53 -19.73 -8.30
C VAL A 81 -8.95 -18.85 -9.49
N LEU A 82 -8.84 -19.37 -10.71
CA LEU A 82 -9.32 -18.70 -11.93
C LEU A 82 -10.82 -18.42 -11.87
N GLU A 83 -11.63 -19.38 -11.44
CA GLU A 83 -13.08 -19.22 -11.28
C GLU A 83 -13.43 -18.10 -10.29
N SER A 84 -12.80 -18.09 -9.12
CA SER A 84 -12.97 -17.02 -8.12
C SER A 84 -12.53 -15.65 -8.63
N LEU A 85 -11.38 -15.58 -9.32
CA LEU A 85 -10.89 -14.35 -9.93
C LEU A 85 -11.88 -13.80 -10.96
N VAL A 86 -12.39 -14.66 -11.84
CA VAL A 86 -13.38 -14.30 -12.87
C VAL A 86 -14.67 -13.79 -12.24
N GLU A 87 -15.10 -14.39 -11.13
CA GLU A 87 -16.28 -13.95 -10.40
C GLU A 87 -16.10 -12.54 -9.82
N ILE A 88 -14.95 -12.27 -9.18
CA ILE A 88 -14.60 -10.93 -8.68
C ILE A 88 -14.59 -9.91 -9.82
N LEU A 89 -13.98 -10.21 -10.97
CA LEU A 89 -13.95 -9.29 -12.11
C LEU A 89 -15.34 -9.09 -12.75
N SER A 90 -16.19 -10.11 -12.71
CA SER A 90 -17.54 -10.07 -13.26
C SER A 90 -18.47 -9.13 -12.48
N GLN A 91 -18.17 -8.83 -11.22
CA GLN A 91 -18.93 -7.90 -10.37
C GLN A 91 -18.77 -6.43 -10.78
N GLN A 92 -17.82 -6.08 -11.66
CA GLN A 92 -17.66 -4.70 -12.09
C GLN A 92 -18.88 -4.22 -12.90
N GLU A 93 -19.52 -3.11 -12.52
CA GLU A 93 -20.68 -2.61 -13.28
C GLU A 93 -20.31 -2.14 -14.68
N LYS A 94 -19.10 -1.58 -14.83
CA LYS A 94 -18.58 -1.04 -16.09
C LYS A 94 -17.79 -2.09 -16.86
N LYS A 95 -17.32 -1.71 -18.05
CA LYS A 95 -16.39 -2.50 -18.84
C LYS A 95 -15.21 -2.96 -17.99
N ILE A 96 -14.87 -4.24 -18.07
CA ILE A 96 -13.80 -4.81 -17.26
C ILE A 96 -12.44 -4.35 -17.77
N HIS A 97 -11.68 -3.73 -16.88
CA HIS A 97 -10.27 -3.41 -17.06
C HIS A 97 -9.51 -4.04 -15.91
N PHE A 98 -8.53 -4.89 -16.19
CA PHE A 98 -7.79 -5.57 -15.14
C PHE A 98 -6.32 -5.79 -15.46
N THR A 99 -5.55 -6.02 -14.40
CA THR A 99 -4.22 -6.63 -14.47
C THR A 99 -4.15 -7.74 -13.43
N PHE A 100 -3.25 -8.69 -13.64
CA PHE A 100 -3.11 -9.87 -12.79
C PHE A 100 -1.62 -10.11 -12.52
N GLN A 101 -1.29 -10.24 -11.25
CA GLN A 101 0.07 -10.48 -10.80
C GLN A 101 0.13 -11.68 -9.88
N GLN A 102 1.19 -12.49 -10.05
CA GLN A 102 1.49 -13.59 -9.15
C GLN A 102 2.79 -13.30 -8.42
N LEU A 103 2.75 -13.31 -7.09
CA LEU A 103 3.93 -13.15 -6.24
C LEU A 103 4.32 -14.50 -5.64
N GLY A 104 5.63 -14.68 -5.46
CA GLY A 104 6.22 -15.91 -4.94
C GLY A 104 6.83 -16.79 -6.03
N LYS A 105 7.57 -17.82 -5.59
CA LYS A 105 8.34 -18.71 -6.47
C LYS A 105 7.47 -19.76 -7.17
N GLN A 106 6.40 -20.19 -6.52
CA GLN A 106 5.46 -21.16 -7.06
C GLN A 106 4.23 -20.41 -7.56
N GLN A 107 4.15 -20.24 -8.88
CA GLN A 107 3.03 -19.58 -9.54
C GLN A 107 2.01 -20.62 -9.99
N LEU A 108 0.74 -20.27 -9.90
CA LEU A 108 -0.34 -21.02 -10.51
C LEU A 108 -0.29 -20.82 -12.04
N GLU A 109 -0.73 -21.82 -12.77
CA GLU A 109 -0.87 -21.77 -14.23
C GLU A 109 -2.11 -20.96 -14.62
N ILE A 110 -2.06 -19.65 -14.38
CA ILE A 110 -3.13 -18.70 -14.71
C ILE A 110 -2.54 -17.61 -15.61
N SER A 111 -3.01 -17.55 -16.86
CA SER A 111 -2.61 -16.53 -17.82
C SER A 111 -3.69 -15.46 -18.01
N GLN A 112 -3.29 -14.30 -18.51
CA GLN A 112 -4.22 -13.23 -18.89
C GLN A 112 -5.22 -13.70 -19.98
N GLU A 113 -4.80 -14.60 -20.87
CA GLU A 113 -5.63 -15.17 -21.92
C GLU A 113 -6.72 -16.04 -21.31
N ALA A 114 -6.37 -16.95 -20.38
CA ALA A 114 -7.33 -17.80 -19.69
C ALA A 114 -8.39 -16.97 -18.95
N ILE A 115 -7.99 -15.90 -18.26
CA ILE A 115 -8.92 -14.98 -17.59
C ILE A 115 -9.88 -14.34 -18.59
N LYS A 116 -9.37 -13.83 -19.73
CA LYS A 116 -10.20 -13.21 -20.77
C LYS A 116 -11.16 -14.19 -21.43
N GLU A 117 -10.73 -15.42 -21.67
CA GLU A 117 -11.56 -16.49 -22.24
C GLU A 117 -12.74 -16.81 -21.33
N GLU A 118 -12.50 -17.03 -20.04
CA GLU A 118 -13.56 -17.29 -19.06
C GLU A 118 -14.53 -16.11 -18.91
N LEU A 119 -14.02 -14.88 -18.89
CA LEU A 119 -14.85 -13.68 -18.88
C LEU A 119 -15.70 -13.54 -20.17
N THR A 120 -15.16 -13.93 -21.32
CA THR A 120 -15.89 -13.91 -22.60
C THR A 120 -17.01 -14.95 -22.61
N LYS A 121 -16.79 -16.14 -22.04
CA LYS A 121 -17.84 -17.16 -21.86
C LYS A 121 -19.00 -16.67 -20.99
N LYS A 122 -18.75 -15.72 -20.08
CA LYS A 122 -19.78 -15.03 -19.27
C LYS A 122 -20.39 -13.79 -19.95
N ASP A 123 -20.15 -13.56 -21.24
CA ASP A 123 -20.59 -12.36 -21.99
C ASP A 123 -20.06 -11.04 -21.40
N ARG A 124 -18.85 -11.08 -20.85
CA ARG A 124 -18.21 -9.98 -20.10
C ARG A 124 -16.80 -9.70 -20.63
N PRO A 125 -16.62 -9.25 -21.87
CA PRO A 125 -15.30 -9.07 -22.46
C PRO A 125 -14.45 -8.04 -21.71
N ALA A 126 -13.18 -8.38 -21.46
CA ALA A 126 -12.28 -7.62 -20.61
C ALA A 126 -11.04 -7.10 -21.35
N ARG A 127 -10.52 -5.97 -20.87
CA ARG A 127 -9.23 -5.41 -21.31
C ARG A 127 -8.17 -5.68 -20.24
N TYR A 128 -7.08 -6.29 -20.66
CA TYR A 128 -5.89 -6.43 -19.83
C TYR A 128 -4.94 -5.28 -20.12
N PHE A 129 -4.32 -4.74 -19.08
CA PHE A 129 -3.16 -3.85 -19.15
C PHE A 129 -2.00 -4.52 -18.38
N SER A 130 -0.77 -4.16 -18.70
CA SER A 130 0.42 -4.81 -18.16
C SER A 130 0.61 -4.48 -16.66
N ALA A 131 1.81 -4.67 -16.11
CA ALA A 131 2.14 -4.31 -14.72
C ALA A 131 3.41 -3.43 -14.64
N GLU A 132 3.57 -2.50 -15.58
CA GLU A 132 4.72 -1.61 -15.68
C GLU A 132 4.61 -0.38 -14.75
N PRO A 133 5.73 0.29 -14.40
CA PRO A 133 5.74 1.48 -13.52
C PRO A 133 4.82 2.63 -13.97
N GLN A 134 4.58 2.75 -15.27
CA GLN A 134 3.64 3.73 -15.85
C GLN A 134 2.19 3.47 -15.38
N GLU A 135 1.88 2.28 -14.87
CA GLU A 135 0.53 1.86 -14.52
C GLU A 135 0.16 2.01 -13.04
N VAL A 136 1.11 2.28 -12.14
CA VAL A 136 0.76 2.82 -10.80
C VAL A 136 -0.01 4.13 -10.98
N ALA A 137 0.46 4.97 -11.91
CA ALA A 137 -0.27 6.16 -12.34
C ALA A 137 -1.58 5.80 -13.08
N PHE A 138 -1.58 4.77 -13.95
CA PHE A 138 -2.81 4.31 -14.59
C PHE A 138 -3.88 3.91 -13.57
N LEU A 139 -3.56 3.10 -12.56
CA LEU A 139 -4.46 2.69 -11.48
C LEU A 139 -4.93 3.87 -10.63
N ALA A 140 -4.04 4.81 -10.32
CA ALA A 140 -4.40 6.04 -9.62
C ALA A 140 -5.39 6.90 -10.42
N HIS A 141 -5.24 6.96 -11.76
CA HIS A 141 -6.05 7.79 -12.64
C HIS A 141 -7.30 7.06 -13.23
N HIS A 142 -7.32 5.72 -13.26
CA HIS A 142 -8.40 4.89 -13.79
C HIS A 142 -9.11 4.10 -12.70
N GLN A 143 -10.01 4.77 -11.97
CA GLN A 143 -10.74 4.20 -10.82
C GLN A 143 -11.53 2.90 -11.09
N ASN A 144 -11.77 2.55 -12.36
CA ASN A 144 -12.51 1.33 -12.74
C ASN A 144 -11.59 0.14 -13.07
N ALA A 145 -10.27 0.33 -13.10
CA ALA A 145 -9.33 -0.76 -13.32
C ALA A 145 -9.12 -1.56 -12.03
N ARG A 146 -9.16 -2.89 -12.14
CA ARG A 146 -8.93 -3.83 -11.02
C ARG A 146 -7.56 -4.47 -11.13
N GLU A 147 -6.76 -4.34 -10.10
CA GLU A 147 -5.49 -5.06 -10.00
C GLU A 147 -5.67 -6.22 -9.02
N ILE A 148 -5.51 -7.43 -9.54
CA ILE A 148 -5.67 -8.67 -8.79
C ILE A 148 -4.31 -9.30 -8.56
N PHE A 149 -4.09 -9.77 -7.35
CA PHE A 149 -2.90 -10.49 -6.94
C PHE A 149 -3.25 -11.88 -6.44
N VAL A 150 -2.40 -12.84 -6.80
CA VAL A 150 -2.33 -14.13 -6.13
C VAL A 150 -0.93 -14.32 -5.58
N PHE A 151 -0.83 -14.80 -4.35
CA PHE A 151 0.45 -15.19 -3.78
C PHE A 151 0.27 -16.40 -2.88
N GLN A 152 1.36 -17.15 -2.70
CA GLN A 152 1.37 -18.27 -1.79
C GLN A 152 1.94 -17.83 -0.45
N ASP A 153 1.13 -17.98 0.60
CA ASP A 153 1.57 -17.86 1.97
C ASP A 153 2.08 -19.22 2.44
N THR A 154 3.39 -19.42 2.34
CA THR A 154 4.00 -20.70 2.72
C THR A 154 4.02 -20.91 4.23
N GLU A 155 3.96 -19.84 5.03
CA GLU A 155 3.94 -19.94 6.48
C GLU A 155 2.59 -20.52 6.93
N HIS A 156 1.50 -20.01 6.35
CA HIS A 156 0.14 -20.45 6.66
C HIS A 156 -0.41 -21.53 5.73
N GLN A 157 0.42 -22.05 4.81
CA GLN A 157 0.08 -23.12 3.85
C GLN A 157 -1.17 -22.82 3.01
N ASN A 158 -1.31 -21.57 2.55
CA ASN A 158 -2.46 -21.12 1.78
C ASN A 158 -2.05 -20.39 0.49
N SER A 159 -2.91 -20.40 -0.51
CA SER A 159 -2.87 -19.47 -1.64
C SER A 159 -3.89 -18.37 -1.41
N VAL A 160 -3.47 -17.11 -1.52
CA VAL A 160 -4.30 -15.95 -1.20
C VAL A 160 -4.62 -15.17 -2.47
N LEU A 161 -5.90 -14.91 -2.70
CA LEU A 161 -6.41 -14.04 -3.75
C LEU A 161 -6.80 -12.70 -3.13
N CYS A 162 -6.19 -11.63 -3.63
CA CYS A 162 -6.41 -10.29 -3.12
C CYS A 162 -6.54 -9.26 -4.24
N GLU A 163 -7.10 -8.10 -3.90
CA GLU A 163 -7.29 -6.99 -4.80
C GLU A 163 -6.66 -5.73 -4.22
N THR A 164 -6.03 -4.92 -5.08
CA THR A 164 -5.51 -3.62 -4.70
C THR A 164 -6.64 -2.64 -4.37
N PHE A 165 -6.66 -2.14 -3.14
CA PHE A 165 -7.68 -1.20 -2.64
C PHE A 165 -7.16 0.23 -2.53
N ALA A 166 -5.87 0.39 -2.30
CA ALA A 166 -5.20 1.68 -2.32
C ALA A 166 -3.84 1.59 -3.02
N VAL A 167 -3.52 2.63 -3.78
CA VAL A 167 -2.25 2.79 -4.52
C VAL A 167 -1.69 4.16 -4.24
N GLN A 168 -0.37 4.22 -4.06
CA GLN A 168 0.32 5.45 -3.76
C GLN A 168 0.22 6.46 -4.92
N ASP A 169 -0.14 7.71 -4.60
CA ASP A 169 -0.16 8.82 -5.56
C ASP A 169 1.26 9.34 -5.82
N LEU A 170 1.85 8.90 -6.93
CA LEU A 170 3.19 9.30 -7.37
C LEU A 170 3.28 10.79 -7.73
N ASP A 171 2.20 11.39 -8.22
CA ASP A 171 2.16 12.80 -8.59
C ASP A 171 2.21 13.67 -7.33
N ASN A 172 1.49 13.28 -6.28
CA ASN A 172 1.56 13.93 -4.97
C ASN A 172 2.96 13.84 -4.35
N TRP A 173 3.62 12.68 -4.42
CA TRP A 173 5.00 12.55 -3.92
C TRP A 173 5.99 13.40 -4.72
N THR A 174 5.82 13.46 -6.04
CA THR A 174 6.64 14.30 -6.91
C THR A 174 6.43 15.77 -6.60
N LYS A 175 5.18 16.18 -6.34
CA LYS A 175 4.82 17.53 -5.91
C LYS A 175 5.49 17.90 -4.58
N LYS A 176 5.35 17.05 -3.55
CA LYS A 176 5.97 17.24 -2.24
C LYS A 176 7.48 17.41 -2.32
N ASP A 177 8.15 16.66 -3.20
CA ASP A 177 9.61 16.73 -3.32
C ASP A 177 10.08 17.94 -4.15
N ARG A 178 9.46 18.18 -5.32
CA ARG A 178 9.97 19.11 -6.33
C ARG A 178 9.37 20.51 -6.28
N GLN A 179 8.19 20.68 -5.69
CA GLN A 179 7.47 21.97 -5.66
C GLN A 179 7.62 22.71 -4.33
N LYS A 180 8.62 22.35 -3.51
CA LYS A 180 8.99 23.16 -2.34
C LYS A 180 9.41 24.56 -2.79
N PRO A 181 8.93 25.64 -2.15
CA PRO A 181 9.35 27.00 -2.48
C PRO A 181 10.87 27.20 -2.41
N TYR A 182 11.53 26.46 -1.51
CA TYR A 182 12.97 26.40 -1.39
C TYR A 182 13.46 24.94 -1.41
N ALA A 183 14.46 24.67 -2.24
CA ALA A 183 15.12 23.37 -2.30
C ALA A 183 16.62 23.55 -2.52
N ASN A 184 17.44 22.86 -1.73
CA ASN A 184 18.89 22.94 -1.82
C ASN A 184 19.49 21.57 -2.15
N ARG A 185 19.64 21.27 -3.45
CA ARG A 185 20.17 19.98 -3.93
C ARG A 185 21.63 19.73 -3.54
N ARG A 186 22.42 20.78 -3.27
CA ARG A 186 23.84 20.66 -2.93
C ARG A 186 24.07 20.11 -1.52
N LYS A 187 23.15 20.39 -0.59
CA LYS A 187 23.20 19.91 0.82
C LYS A 187 22.57 18.51 1.00
N GLY A 188 22.16 17.87 -0.10
CA GLY A 188 21.41 16.62 -0.07
C GLY A 188 19.90 16.86 0.13
N MET A 189 19.08 15.91 -0.33
CA MET A 189 17.64 15.96 -0.15
C MET A 189 17.17 14.66 0.49
N LEU A 190 16.65 14.75 1.71
CA LEU A 190 15.91 13.65 2.32
C LEU A 190 14.60 13.46 1.52
N PRO A 191 14.33 12.25 0.97
CA PRO A 191 13.08 12.01 0.27
C PRO A 191 11.87 12.19 1.20
N PRO A 192 10.78 12.84 0.78
CA PRO A 192 9.60 13.06 1.63
C PRO A 192 9.02 11.77 2.23
N LYS A 193 9.08 10.64 1.51
CA LYS A 193 8.64 9.32 2.03
C LYS A 193 9.44 8.89 3.24
N VAL A 194 10.76 9.10 3.23
CA VAL A 194 11.65 8.77 4.35
C VAL A 194 11.42 9.73 5.51
N ALA A 195 11.23 11.02 5.23
CA ALA A 195 10.88 12.01 6.23
C ALA A 195 9.55 11.68 6.94
N LEU A 196 8.53 11.24 6.19
CA LEU A 196 7.26 10.78 6.76
C LEU A 196 7.44 9.52 7.60
N MET A 197 8.16 8.50 7.11
CA MET A 197 8.48 7.30 7.90
C MET A 197 9.16 7.65 9.23
N MET A 198 10.18 8.52 9.20
CA MET A 198 10.88 8.97 10.42
C MET A 198 9.94 9.69 11.39
N THR A 199 9.11 10.59 10.86
CA THR A 199 8.08 11.33 11.62
C THR A 199 7.11 10.36 12.30
N ASN A 200 6.62 9.38 11.55
CA ASN A 200 5.65 8.40 12.01
C ASN A 200 6.23 7.48 13.08
N ILE A 201 7.47 7.02 12.91
CA ILE A 201 8.16 6.20 13.90
C ILE A 201 8.35 6.97 15.21
N ALA A 202 8.82 8.21 15.13
CA ALA A 202 9.01 9.06 16.31
C ALA A 202 7.68 9.35 17.02
N PHE A 203 6.65 9.71 16.25
CA PHE A 203 5.31 9.99 16.75
C PHE A 203 4.69 8.76 17.42
N GLY A 204 4.64 7.63 16.72
CA GLY A 204 4.08 6.38 17.23
C GLY A 204 4.79 5.90 18.49
N SER A 205 6.13 5.88 18.48
CA SER A 205 6.93 5.52 19.66
C SER A 205 6.65 6.44 20.85
N TYR A 206 6.52 7.75 20.62
CA TYR A 206 6.18 8.71 21.67
C TYR A 206 4.80 8.43 22.27
N CYS A 207 3.79 8.24 21.43
CA CYS A 207 2.41 7.96 21.85
C CYS A 207 2.32 6.65 22.65
N GLN A 208 3.03 5.61 22.24
CA GLN A 208 3.11 4.34 22.98
C GLN A 208 3.75 4.53 24.36
N ALA A 209 4.83 5.30 24.45
CA ALA A 209 5.49 5.60 25.73
C ALA A 209 4.69 6.59 26.61
N ASN A 210 3.75 7.35 26.03
CA ASN A 210 3.00 8.41 26.70
C ASN A 210 1.49 8.35 26.38
N PRO A 211 0.79 7.28 26.78
CA PRO A 211 -0.62 7.10 26.45
C PRO A 211 -1.47 8.27 26.97
N GLY A 212 -2.38 8.78 26.14
CA GLY A 212 -3.32 9.85 26.48
C GLY A 212 -2.78 11.29 26.34
N LYS A 213 -1.50 11.49 26.02
CA LYS A 213 -0.98 12.83 25.70
C LYS A 213 -1.45 13.28 24.32
N LYS A 214 -2.03 14.48 24.26
CA LYS A 214 -2.58 15.08 23.02
C LYS A 214 -1.67 16.12 22.37
N ASP A 215 -0.86 16.81 23.17
CA ASP A 215 0.06 17.84 22.69
C ASP A 215 1.43 17.22 22.35
N VAL A 216 1.50 16.58 21.19
CA VAL A 216 2.76 16.01 20.67
C VAL A 216 3.44 17.03 19.77
N HIS A 217 4.68 17.37 20.11
CA HIS A 217 5.50 18.29 19.33
C HIS A 217 6.67 17.54 18.69
N LEU A 218 7.02 17.93 17.46
CA LEU A 218 8.22 17.44 16.80
C LEU A 218 9.26 18.56 16.70
N TYR A 219 10.50 18.24 17.07
CA TYR A 219 11.63 19.14 16.97
C TYR A 219 12.71 18.54 16.07
N ASP A 220 13.10 19.28 15.01
CA ASP A 220 14.24 18.94 14.15
C ASP A 220 15.38 19.96 14.37
N PRO A 221 16.46 19.60 15.09
CA PRO A 221 17.55 20.51 15.38
C PRO A 221 18.48 20.78 14.19
N PHE A 222 18.28 20.12 13.04
CA PHE A 222 19.07 20.26 11.82
C PHE A 222 18.16 20.32 10.59
N CYS A 223 17.17 21.22 10.64
CA CYS A 223 16.00 21.12 9.78
C CYS A 223 16.25 21.39 8.29
N GLY A 224 17.31 22.13 7.95
CA GLY A 224 17.71 22.43 6.57
C GLY A 224 16.56 22.98 5.74
N THR A 225 16.18 22.26 4.68
CA THR A 225 15.03 22.64 3.82
C THR A 225 13.66 22.33 4.42
N GLY A 226 13.61 21.79 5.63
CA GLY A 226 12.40 21.55 6.41
C GLY A 226 11.60 20.31 6.02
N THR A 227 12.15 19.36 5.24
CA THR A 227 11.37 18.20 4.76
C THR A 227 10.69 17.42 5.90
N VAL A 228 11.39 17.14 7.00
CA VAL A 228 10.82 16.46 8.18
C VAL A 228 9.72 17.32 8.82
N LEU A 229 9.98 18.61 9.01
CA LEU A 229 9.00 19.53 9.59
C LEU A 229 7.74 19.67 8.73
N ILE A 230 7.87 19.64 7.40
CA ILE A 230 6.72 19.68 6.48
C ILE A 230 5.87 18.44 6.64
N GLU A 231 6.46 17.23 6.61
CA GLU A 231 5.68 15.99 6.78
C GLU A 231 5.06 15.91 8.18
N ALA A 232 5.77 16.35 9.22
CA ALA A 232 5.23 16.43 10.58
C ALA A 232 4.06 17.42 10.71
N ALA A 233 4.16 18.59 10.08
CA ALA A 233 3.07 19.57 10.05
C ALA A 233 1.85 19.04 9.25
N LEU A 234 2.08 18.34 8.14
CA LEU A 234 1.01 17.69 7.37
C LEU A 234 0.30 16.57 8.17
N ARG A 235 1.01 15.92 9.09
CA ARG A 235 0.42 14.98 10.07
C ARG A 235 -0.34 15.69 11.20
N GLY A 236 -0.36 17.02 11.23
CA GLY A 236 -1.04 17.83 12.24
C GLY A 236 -0.23 18.04 13.53
N LEU A 237 1.07 17.75 13.53
CA LEU A 237 1.93 17.99 14.69
C LEU A 237 2.35 19.46 14.77
N LYS A 238 2.57 19.95 16.00
CA LYS A 238 3.25 21.22 16.20
C LYS A 238 4.75 21.01 16.01
N VAL A 239 5.35 21.82 15.13
CA VAL A 239 6.74 21.62 14.70
C VAL A 239 7.64 22.76 15.14
N PHE A 240 8.88 22.41 15.50
CA PHE A 240 9.94 23.34 15.84
C PHE A 240 11.20 22.94 15.06
N GLY A 241 11.95 23.91 14.56
CA GLY A 241 13.16 23.66 13.78
C GLY A 241 14.27 24.62 14.16
N SER A 242 15.50 24.13 14.10
CA SER A 242 16.68 25.00 14.09
C SER A 242 17.63 24.58 12.98
N ASP A 243 18.32 25.56 12.42
CA ASP A 243 19.45 25.35 11.51
C ASP A 243 20.51 26.40 11.81
N LEU A 244 21.77 26.07 11.52
CA LEU A 244 22.89 27.01 11.66
C LEU A 244 22.93 27.99 10.48
N ASP A 245 22.44 27.56 9.32
CA ASP A 245 22.35 28.38 8.12
C ASP A 245 21.16 29.34 8.21
N GLN A 246 21.41 30.65 8.04
CA GLN A 246 20.37 31.69 7.97
C GLN A 246 19.72 31.79 6.59
#